data_AF-A0A520RW96-F1
#
_entry.id   AF-A0A520RW96-F1
#
_cell.length_a   1.000
_cell.length_b   1.000
_cell.length_c   1.000
_cell.angle_alpha   90.00
_cell.angle_beta   90.00
_cell.angle_gamma   90.00
#
_symmetry.space_group_name_H-M   'P 1'
#
loop_
_entity.id
_entity.type
_entity.pdbx_description
1 polymer ?
#
loop_
_entity_poly.entity_id
_entity_poly.type
_entity_poly.pdbx_seq_one_letter_code
_entity_poly.pdbx_strand_id
1 'polypeptide(L)'
;MKTTKLIGLFSAMALTPNLAGAQDAMDEHPTYAKEVSRIIQENCQGCHQPGQIGPMSFTNYEEVRPWAPLIQLKVAQKEMPPYQYDDHIGVQNLKNDWRMDQEDIDTIVAWVNAGAPFGNQEDLPPPKQFPEVGEWRLASELGEPDHVIKSSAWDVPANGQDLWWEPEVDSGITESRCIKAVETLPSKAAHGSTHHANSHLVVMDDDGEWVRGDRLSEFAFGKLGEKVPEGACRKVPANSKVGWSIHYYPDGNAVPNDQVSVGIWYHDDEDEFVEEESYRQDLRSYNLSSGGDYLIPPHGKLMTQGFHSFDHPVRIDSWQPHLHLRGVAMSMEIYDPNIGRREMLSQASNWNAGWNHSHTYEDGYQPLIPANTTIILTA
;
A
#
# COMPACT_ATOMS: atom_id res chain seq x y z
N MET A 1 -95.82 41.49 -17.33
CA MET A 1 -94.51 41.12 -16.76
C MET A 1 -94.08 39.78 -17.33
N LYS A 2 -93.10 39.79 -18.24
CA LYS A 2 -92.51 38.57 -18.82
C LYS A 2 -91.29 38.19 -17.97
N THR A 3 -91.28 36.98 -17.43
CA THR A 3 -90.16 36.42 -16.67
C THR A 3 -89.21 35.68 -17.60
N THR A 4 -87.99 36.20 -17.75
CA THR A 4 -86.89 35.60 -18.52
C THR A 4 -86.07 34.69 -17.59
N LYS A 5 -85.89 33.42 -17.98
CA LYS A 5 -84.95 32.49 -17.32
C LYS A 5 -83.53 32.75 -17.85
N LEU A 6 -82.57 32.99 -16.96
CA LEU A 6 -81.14 32.89 -17.29
C LEU A 6 -80.65 31.47 -16.97
N ILE A 7 -80.08 30.82 -17.97
CA ILE A 7 -79.34 29.55 -17.88
C ILE A 7 -77.86 29.93 -17.68
N GLY A 8 -77.28 29.55 -16.54
CA GLY A 8 -75.84 29.69 -16.30
C GLY A 8 -75.09 28.46 -16.81
N LEU A 9 -74.13 28.65 -17.72
CA LEU A 9 -73.14 27.65 -18.10
C LEU A 9 -72.08 27.52 -16.99
N PHE A 10 -71.92 26.32 -16.44
CA PHE A 10 -70.74 25.92 -15.66
C PHE A 10 -69.70 25.32 -16.62
N SER A 11 -68.57 25.99 -16.81
CA SER A 11 -67.38 25.41 -17.43
C SER A 11 -66.64 24.55 -16.40
N ALA A 12 -66.53 23.25 -16.66
CA ALA A 12 -65.67 22.34 -15.92
C ALA A 12 -64.24 22.44 -16.47
N MET A 13 -63.33 23.03 -15.68
CA MET A 13 -61.89 22.98 -15.91
C MET A 13 -61.38 21.62 -15.42
N ALA A 14 -60.99 20.75 -16.36
CA ALA A 14 -60.31 19.50 -16.05
C ALA A 14 -58.85 19.81 -15.67
N LEU A 15 -58.50 19.59 -14.40
CA LEU A 15 -57.11 19.57 -13.93
C LEU A 15 -56.49 18.21 -14.30
N THR A 16 -55.67 18.19 -15.34
CA THR A 16 -54.74 17.09 -15.59
C THR A 16 -53.53 17.26 -14.67
N PRO A 17 -53.18 16.28 -13.82
CA PRO A 17 -51.94 16.33 -13.06
C PRO A 17 -50.75 16.21 -14.03
N ASN A 18 -49.90 17.24 -14.07
CA ASN A 18 -48.60 17.20 -14.72
C ASN A 18 -47.71 16.16 -14.01
N LEU A 19 -47.57 14.99 -14.62
CA LEU A 19 -46.52 14.00 -14.32
C LEU A 19 -45.20 14.45 -14.95
N ALA A 20 -44.73 15.66 -14.64
CA ALA A 20 -43.56 16.28 -15.24
C ALA A 20 -42.51 16.67 -14.19
N GLY A 21 -42.22 15.76 -13.25
CA GLY A 21 -41.25 16.02 -12.18
C GLY A 21 -40.52 14.79 -11.62
N ALA A 22 -40.61 13.63 -12.29
CA ALA A 22 -39.92 12.42 -11.83
C ALA A 22 -38.57 12.16 -12.55
N GLN A 23 -38.26 12.92 -13.61
CA GLN A 23 -37.03 12.72 -14.40
C GLN A 23 -35.94 13.76 -14.10
N ASP A 24 -36.27 14.96 -13.59
CA ASP A 24 -35.28 16.00 -13.27
C ASP A 24 -34.59 15.79 -11.91
N ALA A 25 -35.10 14.88 -11.06
CA ALA A 25 -34.50 14.57 -9.75
C ALA A 25 -33.33 13.58 -9.81
N MET A 26 -32.98 13.08 -11.01
CA MET A 26 -31.86 12.13 -11.18
C MET A 26 -30.49 12.81 -11.35
N ASP A 27 -30.43 14.13 -11.52
CA ASP A 27 -29.19 14.88 -11.75
C ASP A 27 -28.63 15.59 -10.50
N GLU A 28 -29.26 15.46 -9.33
CA GLU A 28 -28.86 16.23 -8.14
C GLU A 28 -27.84 15.51 -7.24
N HIS A 29 -27.66 14.20 -7.41
CA HIS A 29 -26.79 13.38 -6.55
C HIS A 29 -25.91 12.41 -7.35
N PRO A 30 -24.67 12.12 -6.88
CA PRO A 30 -23.82 11.13 -7.54
C PRO A 30 -24.50 9.75 -7.57
N THR A 31 -24.17 8.96 -8.57
CA THR A 31 -24.67 7.58 -8.72
C THR A 31 -23.54 6.58 -8.74
N TYR A 32 -23.86 5.29 -8.51
CA TYR A 32 -22.86 4.24 -8.63
C TYR A 32 -22.27 4.16 -10.03
N ALA A 33 -23.12 4.11 -11.06
CA ALA A 33 -22.69 3.88 -12.42
C ALA A 33 -21.81 5.01 -12.96
N LYS A 34 -22.13 6.26 -12.63
CA LYS A 34 -21.45 7.43 -13.21
C LYS A 34 -20.20 7.82 -12.43
N GLU A 35 -20.31 8.08 -11.12
CA GLU A 35 -19.17 8.56 -10.32
C GLU A 35 -18.58 7.46 -9.42
N VAL A 36 -19.37 6.86 -8.54
CA VAL A 36 -18.82 6.05 -7.42
C VAL A 36 -18.13 4.77 -7.87
N SER A 37 -18.56 4.14 -8.96
CA SER A 37 -17.91 2.93 -9.48
C SER A 37 -16.44 3.17 -9.86
N ARG A 38 -16.10 4.37 -10.35
CA ARG A 38 -14.71 4.74 -10.68
C ARG A 38 -13.89 4.89 -9.40
N ILE A 39 -14.45 5.56 -8.41
CA ILE A 39 -13.83 5.75 -7.09
C ILE A 39 -13.58 4.39 -6.42
N ILE A 40 -14.56 3.48 -6.45
CA ILE A 40 -14.44 2.13 -5.88
C ILE A 40 -13.41 1.29 -6.66
N GLN A 41 -13.39 1.36 -8.00
CA GLN A 41 -12.38 0.68 -8.82
C GLN A 41 -10.97 1.14 -8.51
N GLU A 42 -10.78 2.45 -8.31
CA GLU A 42 -9.46 3.03 -8.08
C GLU A 42 -8.96 2.78 -6.65
N ASN A 43 -9.80 3.09 -5.66
CA ASN A 43 -9.38 3.17 -4.26
C ASN A 43 -9.65 1.88 -3.46
N CYS A 44 -10.62 1.05 -3.87
CA CYS A 44 -11.10 -0.04 -3.03
C CYS A 44 -10.82 -1.42 -3.61
N GLN A 45 -11.00 -1.62 -4.91
CA GLN A 45 -10.93 -2.95 -5.53
C GLN A 45 -9.54 -3.59 -5.49
N GLY A 46 -8.47 -2.79 -5.37
CA GLY A 46 -7.12 -3.34 -5.17
C GLY A 46 -7.05 -4.31 -3.99
N CYS A 47 -7.75 -4.00 -2.89
CA CYS A 47 -7.87 -4.87 -1.72
C CYS A 47 -9.18 -5.65 -1.68
N HIS A 48 -10.29 -5.06 -2.13
CA HIS A 48 -11.64 -5.63 -2.07
C HIS A 48 -12.03 -6.35 -3.36
N GLN A 49 -11.22 -7.34 -3.73
CA GLN A 49 -11.51 -8.26 -4.82
C GLN A 49 -11.20 -9.70 -4.39
N PRO A 50 -11.74 -10.70 -5.09
CA PRO A 50 -11.49 -12.10 -4.74
C PRO A 50 -9.99 -12.43 -4.65
N GLY A 51 -9.60 -13.05 -3.53
CA GLY A 51 -8.23 -13.47 -3.28
C GLY A 51 -7.31 -12.37 -2.73
N GLN A 52 -7.77 -11.14 -2.53
CA GLN A 52 -7.01 -10.08 -1.84
C GLN A 52 -7.43 -9.94 -0.38
N ILE A 53 -6.79 -9.02 0.36
CA ILE A 53 -6.95 -8.85 1.82
C ILE A 53 -8.35 -8.40 2.27
N GLY A 54 -9.13 -7.81 1.37
CA GLY A 54 -10.48 -7.33 1.68
C GLY A 54 -11.42 -8.48 2.05
N PRO A 55 -12.11 -8.44 3.21
CA PRO A 55 -12.97 -9.54 3.67
C PRO A 55 -14.27 -9.67 2.87
N MET A 56 -14.57 -8.70 2.00
CA MET A 56 -15.68 -8.69 1.06
C MET A 56 -15.22 -8.11 -0.27
N SER A 57 -15.87 -8.56 -1.34
CA SER A 57 -15.65 -8.06 -2.70
C SER A 57 -16.41 -6.76 -2.94
N PHE A 58 -15.84 -5.85 -3.74
CA PHE A 58 -16.44 -4.59 -4.20
C PHE A 58 -16.35 -4.46 -5.73
N THR A 59 -16.44 -5.58 -6.45
CA THR A 59 -16.25 -5.62 -7.91
C THR A 59 -17.48 -5.18 -8.70
N ASN A 60 -18.66 -5.15 -8.06
CA ASN A 60 -19.91 -4.69 -8.68
C ASN A 60 -20.86 -4.04 -7.67
N TYR A 61 -21.91 -3.39 -8.18
CA TYR A 61 -22.86 -2.64 -7.35
C TYR A 61 -23.56 -3.49 -6.28
N GLU A 62 -23.98 -4.71 -6.62
CA GLU A 62 -24.71 -5.56 -5.69
C GLU A 62 -23.83 -6.04 -4.52
N GLU A 63 -22.52 -6.13 -4.77
CA GLU A 63 -21.54 -6.38 -3.73
C GLU A 63 -21.25 -5.14 -2.88
N VAL A 64 -21.18 -3.95 -3.48
CA VAL A 64 -20.85 -2.69 -2.77
C VAL A 64 -22.02 -2.16 -1.94
N ARG A 65 -23.23 -2.16 -2.50
CA ARG A 65 -24.42 -1.51 -1.93
C ARG A 65 -24.74 -1.92 -0.48
N PRO A 66 -24.67 -3.21 -0.08
CA PRO A 66 -24.93 -3.61 1.30
C PRO A 66 -23.96 -2.98 2.32
N TRP A 67 -22.75 -2.62 1.88
CA TRP A 67 -21.71 -2.05 2.73
C TRP A 67 -21.63 -0.52 2.65
N ALA A 68 -22.48 0.12 1.84
CA ALA A 68 -22.40 1.55 1.58
C ALA A 68 -22.35 2.43 2.87
N PRO A 69 -23.16 2.19 3.92
CA PRO A 69 -23.04 2.96 5.17
C PRO A 69 -21.71 2.77 5.90
N LEU A 70 -21.13 1.57 5.83
CA LEU A 70 -19.82 1.29 6.43
C LEU A 70 -18.70 1.91 5.60
N ILE A 71 -18.78 1.83 4.27
CA ILE A 71 -17.85 2.49 3.36
C ILE A 71 -17.83 3.99 3.66
N GLN A 72 -19.01 4.65 3.70
CA GLN A 72 -19.14 6.06 4.07
C GLN A 72 -18.44 6.38 5.38
N LEU A 73 -18.69 5.60 6.44
CA LEU A 73 -18.05 5.80 7.74
C LEU A 73 -16.53 5.72 7.64
N LYS A 74 -16.00 4.70 6.96
CA LYS A 74 -14.56 4.43 6.88
C LYS A 74 -13.81 5.45 6.03
N VAL A 75 -14.38 5.89 4.90
CA VAL A 75 -13.75 6.93 4.07
C VAL A 75 -13.85 8.30 4.74
N ALA A 76 -14.97 8.63 5.40
CA ALA A 76 -15.12 9.89 6.12
C ALA A 76 -14.16 10.00 7.33
N GLN A 77 -13.80 8.88 7.94
CA GLN A 77 -12.80 8.79 8.99
C GLN A 77 -11.35 8.68 8.47
N LYS A 78 -11.16 8.62 7.14
CA LYS A 78 -9.87 8.37 6.49
C LYS A 78 -9.19 7.09 7.00
N GLU A 79 -9.99 6.09 7.38
CA GLU A 79 -9.49 4.76 7.75
C GLU A 79 -9.32 3.85 6.53
N MET A 80 -10.05 4.13 5.44
CA MET A 80 -9.98 3.42 4.17
C MET A 80 -9.90 4.43 3.00
N PRO A 81 -9.04 4.22 2.00
CA PRO A 81 -7.98 3.21 1.95
C PRO A 81 -7.01 3.37 3.15
N PRO A 82 -6.39 2.27 3.60
CA PRO A 82 -5.65 2.23 4.85
C PRO A 82 -4.27 2.87 4.68
N TYR A 83 -4.25 4.18 4.55
CA TYR A 83 -3.04 4.97 4.36
C TYR A 83 -2.80 5.87 5.56
N GLN A 84 -1.74 5.57 6.30
CA GLN A 84 -1.48 6.14 7.62
C GLN A 84 -0.58 7.37 7.59
N TYR A 85 -0.14 7.79 6.41
CA TYR A 85 0.69 8.98 6.24
C TYR A 85 -0.15 10.24 6.39
N ASP A 86 0.25 11.14 7.28
CA ASP A 86 -0.48 12.38 7.54
C ASP A 86 -0.48 13.28 6.28
N ASP A 87 -1.65 13.83 5.94
CA ASP A 87 -1.91 14.59 4.70
C ASP A 87 -1.43 16.05 4.69
N HIS A 88 -0.76 16.49 5.75
CA HIS A 88 -0.37 17.89 5.94
C HIS A 88 0.98 18.07 6.67
N ILE A 89 1.69 16.98 6.95
CA ILE A 89 2.94 17.00 7.73
C ILE A 89 4.07 16.30 6.98
N GLY A 90 5.18 17.00 6.78
CA GLY A 90 6.35 16.48 6.07
C GLY A 90 6.19 16.51 4.55
N VAL A 91 6.96 15.70 3.83
CA VAL A 91 6.91 15.61 2.37
C VAL A 91 5.58 14.99 1.94
N GLN A 92 4.82 15.67 1.08
CA GLN A 92 3.48 15.25 0.67
C GLN A 92 3.42 14.58 -0.70
N ASN A 93 4.47 14.75 -1.51
CA ASN A 93 4.56 14.16 -2.84
C ASN A 93 5.07 12.72 -2.73
N LEU A 94 4.16 11.77 -2.89
CA LEU A 94 4.41 10.33 -2.75
C LEU A 94 4.07 9.60 -4.05
N LYS A 95 4.84 8.56 -4.39
CA LYS A 95 4.50 7.63 -5.47
C LYS A 95 3.41 6.68 -5.01
N ASN A 96 2.45 6.38 -5.89
CA ASN A 96 1.34 5.46 -5.61
C ASN A 96 0.64 5.79 -4.29
N ASP A 97 0.34 7.08 -4.08
CA ASP A 97 -0.34 7.55 -2.89
C ASP A 97 -1.75 6.95 -2.79
N TRP A 98 -2.06 6.29 -1.68
CA TRP A 98 -3.38 5.68 -1.46
C TRP A 98 -4.32 6.58 -0.65
N ARG A 99 -3.88 7.79 -0.30
CA ARG A 99 -4.79 8.79 0.27
C ARG A 99 -5.87 9.08 -0.75
N MET A 100 -7.10 9.04 -0.25
CA MET A 100 -8.26 9.34 -1.05
C MET A 100 -8.51 10.84 -1.03
N ASP A 101 -8.73 11.41 -2.20
CA ASP A 101 -9.03 12.84 -2.34
C ASP A 101 -10.33 13.21 -1.63
N GLN A 102 -10.38 14.42 -1.08
CA GLN A 102 -11.56 14.88 -0.34
C GLN A 102 -12.81 14.92 -1.23
N GLU A 103 -12.66 15.23 -2.53
CA GLU A 103 -13.77 15.21 -3.50
C GLU A 103 -14.35 13.80 -3.69
N ASP A 104 -13.51 12.78 -3.74
CA ASP A 104 -13.95 11.39 -3.82
C ASP A 104 -14.68 10.98 -2.54
N ILE A 105 -14.17 11.38 -1.36
CA ILE A 105 -14.80 11.12 -0.07
C ILE A 105 -16.19 11.76 -0.04
N ASP A 106 -16.29 13.04 -0.41
CA ASP A 106 -17.55 13.79 -0.42
C ASP A 106 -18.55 13.19 -1.41
N THR A 107 -18.08 12.69 -2.56
CA THR A 107 -18.89 12.01 -3.57
C THR A 107 -19.49 10.71 -3.02
N ILE A 108 -18.70 9.87 -2.36
CA ILE A 108 -19.23 8.66 -1.70
C ILE A 108 -20.23 9.05 -0.62
N VAL A 109 -19.90 10.03 0.24
CA VAL A 109 -20.79 10.47 1.32
C VAL A 109 -22.13 10.95 0.78
N ALA A 110 -22.12 11.76 -0.28
CA ALA A 110 -23.34 12.26 -0.93
C ALA A 110 -24.15 11.12 -1.56
N TRP A 111 -23.51 10.20 -2.27
CA TRP A 111 -24.16 9.02 -2.86
C TRP A 111 -24.85 8.16 -1.80
N VAL A 112 -24.18 7.87 -0.69
CA VAL A 112 -24.77 7.08 0.40
C VAL A 112 -25.93 7.82 1.07
N ASN A 113 -25.81 9.12 1.30
CA ASN A 113 -26.89 9.94 1.84
C ASN A 113 -28.13 10.00 0.93
N ALA A 114 -27.93 9.90 -0.39
CA ALA A 114 -29.00 9.79 -1.38
C ALA A 114 -29.63 8.39 -1.48
N GLY A 115 -29.22 7.43 -0.62
CA GLY A 115 -29.73 6.06 -0.62
C GLY A 115 -28.97 5.10 -1.53
N ALA A 116 -27.73 5.46 -1.91
CA ALA A 116 -26.85 4.67 -2.77
C ALA A 116 -27.47 4.31 -4.13
N PRO A 117 -28.00 5.28 -4.92
CA PRO A 117 -28.65 5.00 -6.19
C PRO A 117 -27.69 4.37 -7.21
N PHE A 118 -28.20 3.42 -8.01
CA PHE A 118 -27.41 2.75 -9.04
C PHE A 118 -27.02 3.69 -10.19
N GLY A 119 -27.97 4.42 -10.79
CA GLY A 119 -27.73 5.28 -11.96
C GLY A 119 -28.01 4.60 -13.30
N ASN A 120 -27.53 5.17 -14.40
CA ASN A 120 -27.66 4.60 -15.74
C ASN A 120 -26.54 3.58 -16.00
N GLN A 121 -26.89 2.34 -16.34
CA GLN A 121 -25.93 1.27 -16.66
C GLN A 121 -24.91 1.67 -17.74
N GLU A 122 -25.29 2.52 -18.69
CA GLU A 122 -24.42 2.95 -19.79
C GLU A 122 -23.25 3.84 -19.33
N ASP A 123 -23.33 4.44 -18.13
CA ASP A 123 -22.27 5.28 -17.58
C ASP A 123 -21.17 4.47 -16.89
N LEU A 124 -21.36 3.16 -16.70
CA LEU A 124 -20.40 2.30 -16.02
C LEU A 124 -19.04 2.31 -16.74
N PRO A 125 -17.92 2.40 -15.99
CA PRO A 125 -16.61 2.23 -16.58
C PRO A 125 -16.41 0.75 -16.94
N PRO A 126 -15.51 0.44 -17.89
CA PRO A 126 -15.08 -0.94 -18.09
C PRO A 126 -14.50 -1.50 -16.76
N PRO A 127 -14.67 -2.80 -16.47
CA PRO A 127 -14.06 -3.40 -15.28
C PRO A 127 -12.54 -3.27 -15.29
N LYS A 128 -11.97 -2.70 -14.22
CA LYS A 128 -10.51 -2.66 -14.00
C LYS A 128 -9.99 -4.10 -13.93
N GLN A 129 -8.89 -4.36 -14.63
CA GLN A 129 -8.19 -5.64 -14.57
C GLN A 129 -7.09 -5.53 -13.53
N PHE A 130 -7.00 -6.51 -12.65
CA PHE A 130 -5.93 -6.62 -11.66
C PHE A 130 -5.05 -7.83 -12.00
N PRO A 131 -3.75 -7.79 -11.64
CA PRO A 131 -2.88 -8.95 -11.80
C PRO A 131 -3.48 -10.17 -11.13
N GLU A 132 -3.39 -11.34 -11.78
CA GLU A 132 -3.89 -12.56 -11.16
C GLU A 132 -3.05 -12.91 -9.93
N VAL A 133 -3.70 -13.48 -8.90
CA VAL A 133 -2.98 -13.97 -7.72
C VAL A 133 -1.97 -15.05 -8.15
N GLY A 134 -0.71 -14.82 -7.82
CA GLY A 134 0.40 -15.70 -8.19
C GLY A 134 1.16 -15.25 -9.44
N GLU A 135 0.86 -14.06 -9.99
CA GLU A 135 1.63 -13.43 -11.06
C GLU A 135 2.49 -12.27 -10.53
N TRP A 136 3.61 -12.02 -11.21
CA TRP A 136 4.48 -10.87 -10.93
C TRP A 136 3.80 -9.58 -11.37
N ARG A 137 3.57 -8.65 -10.44
CA ARG A 137 2.93 -7.37 -10.73
C ARG A 137 3.80 -6.49 -11.62
N LEU A 138 5.12 -6.55 -11.45
CA LEU A 138 6.04 -5.76 -12.25
C LEU A 138 6.21 -6.29 -13.68
N ALA A 139 5.78 -7.52 -13.98
CA ALA A 139 6.00 -8.11 -15.29
C ALA A 139 5.21 -7.46 -16.43
N SER A 140 4.08 -6.81 -16.12
CA SER A 140 3.35 -6.02 -17.12
C SER A 140 4.13 -4.81 -17.64
N GLU A 141 5.11 -4.33 -16.88
CA GLU A 141 5.95 -3.18 -17.23
C GLU A 141 7.37 -3.59 -17.61
N LEU A 142 7.95 -4.56 -16.90
CA LEU A 142 9.37 -4.92 -16.99
C LEU A 142 9.60 -6.28 -17.69
N GLY A 143 8.55 -7.02 -18.06
CA GLY A 143 8.67 -8.42 -18.48
C GLY A 143 8.92 -9.37 -17.30
N GLU A 144 9.14 -10.66 -17.57
CA GLU A 144 9.44 -11.65 -16.53
C GLU A 144 10.76 -11.31 -15.78
N PRO A 145 10.88 -11.66 -14.48
CA PRO A 145 12.13 -11.44 -13.76
C PRO A 145 13.29 -12.21 -14.38
N ASP A 146 14.46 -11.58 -14.46
CA ASP A 146 15.69 -12.20 -14.93
C ASP A 146 16.13 -13.35 -14.03
N HIS A 147 15.83 -13.25 -12.74
CA HIS A 147 16.23 -14.22 -11.75
C HIS A 147 15.13 -14.46 -10.72
N VAL A 148 14.82 -15.73 -10.45
CA VAL A 148 13.79 -16.13 -9.48
C VAL A 148 14.39 -17.07 -8.45
N ILE A 149 14.29 -16.70 -7.18
CA ILE A 149 14.83 -17.47 -6.05
C ILE A 149 13.66 -17.90 -5.17
N LYS A 150 13.57 -19.19 -4.84
CA LYS A 150 12.49 -19.76 -4.02
C LYS A 150 12.99 -20.13 -2.63
N SER A 151 12.18 -19.89 -1.61
CA SER A 151 12.43 -20.42 -0.26
C SER A 151 12.43 -21.96 -0.28
N SER A 152 12.97 -22.60 0.76
CA SER A 152 12.73 -24.04 0.95
C SER A 152 11.23 -24.30 1.17
N ALA A 153 10.75 -25.47 0.75
CA ALA A 153 9.36 -25.86 0.90
C ALA A 153 8.94 -25.96 2.37
N TRP A 154 7.69 -25.56 2.65
CA TRP A 154 7.11 -25.60 3.99
C TRP A 154 5.61 -25.98 3.95
N ASP A 155 5.16 -26.78 4.90
CA ASP A 155 3.73 -27.10 5.02
C ASP A 155 3.04 -26.05 5.91
N VAL A 156 2.20 -25.22 5.30
CA VAL A 156 1.37 -24.26 6.03
C VAL A 156 0.14 -25.00 6.57
N PRO A 157 -0.07 -25.08 7.90
CA PRO A 157 -1.25 -25.72 8.46
C PRO A 157 -2.49 -24.84 8.26
N ALA A 158 -3.67 -25.46 8.21
CA ALA A 158 -4.95 -24.75 8.13
C ALA A 158 -5.24 -23.89 9.37
N ASN A 159 -4.76 -24.28 10.53
CA ASN A 159 -5.03 -23.61 11.81
C ASN A 159 -3.75 -23.53 12.63
N GLY A 160 -3.59 -22.45 13.40
CA GLY A 160 -2.44 -22.27 14.26
C GLY A 160 -2.31 -20.86 14.81
N GLN A 161 -1.24 -20.63 15.55
CA GLN A 161 -0.72 -19.29 15.82
C GLN A 161 0.22 -18.87 14.69
N ASP A 162 0.80 -17.68 14.81
CA ASP A 162 1.84 -17.21 13.89
C ASP A 162 3.01 -18.19 13.78
N LEU A 163 3.49 -18.41 12.55
CA LEU A 163 4.60 -19.30 12.22
C LEU A 163 5.68 -18.53 11.47
N TRP A 164 6.95 -18.76 11.83
CA TRP A 164 8.10 -18.24 11.09
C TRP A 164 8.87 -19.37 10.44
N TRP A 165 9.01 -19.29 9.11
CA TRP A 165 9.86 -20.15 8.32
C TRP A 165 11.07 -19.36 7.82
N GLU A 166 12.26 -19.75 8.26
CA GLU A 166 13.49 -18.97 8.06
C GLU A 166 14.60 -19.77 7.36
N PRO A 167 14.37 -20.32 6.15
CA PRO A 167 15.40 -21.04 5.41
C PRO A 167 16.44 -20.09 4.82
N GLU A 168 17.65 -20.61 4.62
CA GLU A 168 18.64 -20.03 3.73
C GLU A 168 18.77 -20.90 2.48
N VAL A 169 18.73 -20.28 1.30
CA VAL A 169 18.80 -20.98 0.00
C VAL A 169 19.90 -20.37 -0.85
N ASP A 170 20.54 -21.19 -1.68
CA ASP A 170 21.50 -20.67 -2.65
C ASP A 170 20.79 -19.76 -3.66
N SER A 171 21.34 -18.56 -3.90
CA SER A 171 20.70 -17.63 -4.82
C SER A 171 20.80 -18.09 -6.27
N GLY A 172 21.86 -18.82 -6.63
CA GLY A 172 22.18 -19.14 -8.02
C GLY A 172 22.66 -17.94 -8.85
N ILE A 173 22.91 -16.79 -8.21
CA ILE A 173 23.45 -15.59 -8.86
C ILE A 173 24.95 -15.81 -9.08
N THR A 174 25.41 -15.77 -10.33
CA THR A 174 26.83 -16.00 -10.67
C THR A 174 27.62 -14.73 -10.89
N GLU A 175 26.95 -13.59 -11.05
CA GLU A 175 27.54 -12.29 -11.32
C GLU A 175 26.87 -11.21 -10.46
N SER A 176 27.68 -10.33 -9.88
CA SER A 176 27.16 -9.26 -9.04
C SER A 176 26.60 -8.14 -9.91
N ARG A 177 25.31 -7.81 -9.78
CA ARG A 177 24.64 -6.81 -10.63
C ARG A 177 23.79 -5.86 -9.81
N CYS A 178 23.62 -4.63 -10.30
CA CYS A 178 22.62 -3.70 -9.79
C CYS A 178 21.22 -4.17 -10.22
N ILE A 179 20.30 -4.19 -9.27
CA ILE A 179 18.90 -4.51 -9.56
C ILE A 179 18.16 -3.25 -10.01
N LYS A 180 17.29 -3.40 -10.99
CA LYS A 180 16.30 -2.41 -11.44
C LYS A 180 15.05 -2.48 -10.57
N ALA A 181 14.62 -3.69 -10.24
CA ALA A 181 13.48 -3.94 -9.37
C ALA A 181 13.55 -5.29 -8.68
N VAL A 182 12.79 -5.44 -7.60
CA VAL A 182 12.60 -6.68 -6.86
C VAL A 182 11.15 -6.82 -6.41
N GLU A 183 10.61 -8.02 -6.55
CA GLU A 183 9.26 -8.34 -6.09
C GLU A 183 9.26 -9.64 -5.31
N THR A 184 8.54 -9.69 -4.19
CA THR A 184 8.31 -10.92 -3.43
C THR A 184 6.91 -11.44 -3.75
N LEU A 185 6.82 -12.71 -4.12
CA LEU A 185 5.60 -13.36 -4.57
C LEU A 185 5.32 -14.60 -3.72
N PRO A 186 4.34 -14.51 -2.80
CA PRO A 186 3.74 -15.69 -2.18
C PRO A 186 3.13 -16.63 -3.23
N SER A 187 3.07 -17.92 -2.95
CA SER A 187 2.36 -18.84 -3.84
C SER A 187 0.87 -18.48 -3.91
N LYS A 188 0.22 -18.82 -5.02
CA LYS A 188 -1.23 -18.64 -5.17
C LYS A 188 -2.03 -19.33 -4.06
N ALA A 189 -1.56 -20.47 -3.58
CA ALA A 189 -2.26 -21.27 -2.58
C ALA A 189 -2.11 -20.70 -1.16
N ALA A 190 -0.93 -20.16 -0.82
CA ALA A 190 -0.67 -19.54 0.48
C ALA A 190 -0.77 -18.01 0.47
N HIS A 191 -1.33 -17.42 -0.58
CA HIS A 191 -1.43 -15.96 -0.70
C HIS A 191 -2.17 -15.35 0.50
N GLY A 192 -3.31 -15.93 0.89
CA GLY A 192 -4.08 -15.46 2.05
C GLY A 192 -3.43 -15.69 3.42
N SER A 193 -2.45 -16.60 3.51
CA SER A 193 -1.78 -16.93 4.78
C SER A 193 -0.36 -16.35 4.90
N THR A 194 0.26 -15.90 3.80
CA THR A 194 1.60 -15.30 3.82
C THR A 194 1.50 -13.83 4.21
N HIS A 195 1.70 -13.53 5.50
CA HIS A 195 1.52 -12.19 6.04
C HIS A 195 2.76 -11.29 5.84
N HIS A 196 3.95 -11.83 6.12
CA HIS A 196 5.23 -11.21 5.74
C HIS A 196 6.16 -12.23 5.08
N ALA A 197 7.05 -11.75 4.21
CA ALA A 197 8.07 -12.57 3.56
C ALA A 197 9.34 -11.75 3.32
N ASN A 198 10.12 -11.55 4.39
CA ASN A 198 11.30 -10.72 4.32
C ASN A 198 12.49 -11.53 3.81
N SER A 199 13.21 -10.98 2.85
CA SER A 199 14.41 -11.58 2.27
C SER A 199 15.64 -10.71 2.51
N HIS A 200 16.77 -11.35 2.78
CA HIS A 200 18.06 -10.69 2.90
C HIS A 200 19.13 -11.53 2.22
N LEU A 201 20.18 -10.84 1.77
CA LEU A 201 21.35 -11.50 1.22
C LEU A 201 22.16 -12.11 2.36
N VAL A 202 22.75 -13.26 2.12
CA VAL A 202 23.74 -13.90 3.00
C VAL A 202 25.00 -14.06 2.16
N VAL A 203 26.10 -13.50 2.62
CA VAL A 203 27.34 -13.33 1.85
C VAL A 203 28.51 -13.93 2.60
N MET A 204 29.55 -14.35 1.88
CA MET A 204 30.79 -14.78 2.51
C MET A 204 31.61 -13.54 2.90
N ASP A 205 32.09 -13.49 4.14
CA ASP A 205 33.05 -12.46 4.57
C ASP A 205 34.50 -12.84 4.24
N ASP A 206 35.43 -11.94 4.56
CA ASP A 206 36.87 -12.11 4.30
C ASP A 206 37.49 -13.30 5.07
N ASP A 207 36.86 -13.73 6.15
CA ASP A 207 37.29 -14.87 6.97
C ASP A 207 36.72 -16.20 6.44
N GLY A 208 35.86 -16.15 5.41
CA GLY A 208 35.24 -17.32 4.82
C GLY A 208 34.01 -17.81 5.58
N GLU A 209 33.37 -16.95 6.36
CA GLU A 209 32.15 -17.23 7.10
C GLU A 209 30.92 -16.62 6.41
N TRP A 210 29.79 -17.33 6.45
CA TRP A 210 28.53 -16.79 5.94
C TRP A 210 27.94 -15.80 6.94
N VAL A 211 27.77 -14.57 6.51
CA VAL A 211 27.21 -13.48 7.33
C VAL A 211 25.99 -12.86 6.67
N ARG A 212 25.13 -12.27 7.51
CA ARG A 212 23.97 -11.50 7.04
C ARG A 212 24.44 -10.25 6.30
N GLY A 213 24.07 -10.15 5.03
CA GLY A 213 24.25 -8.98 4.19
C GLY A 213 23.04 -8.04 4.17
N ASP A 214 22.97 -7.23 3.12
CA ASP A 214 21.92 -6.23 2.93
C ASP A 214 20.53 -6.87 2.75
N ARG A 215 19.48 -6.14 3.14
CA ARG A 215 18.09 -6.59 2.92
C ARG A 215 17.80 -6.56 1.42
N LEU A 216 17.25 -7.66 0.90
CA LEU A 216 16.88 -7.78 -0.51
C LEU A 216 15.50 -7.15 -0.75
N SER A 217 14.49 -7.61 -0.01
CA SER A 217 13.15 -7.05 -0.03
C SER A 217 12.47 -7.20 1.34
N GLU A 218 11.58 -6.25 1.65
CA GLU A 218 10.62 -6.38 2.74
C GLU A 218 9.23 -6.53 2.12
N PHE A 219 8.52 -7.61 2.46
CA PHE A 219 7.17 -7.86 1.99
C PHE A 219 6.23 -7.93 3.18
N ALA A 220 5.15 -7.16 3.09
CA ALA A 220 3.95 -7.30 3.89
C ALA A 220 2.77 -7.51 2.92
N PHE A 221 1.77 -8.27 3.35
CA PHE A 221 0.61 -8.58 2.52
C PHE A 221 -0.06 -7.29 2.00
N GLY A 222 -0.20 -7.18 0.68
CA GLY A 222 -0.71 -5.99 -0.01
C GLY A 222 0.35 -5.02 -0.54
N LYS A 223 1.62 -5.11 -0.08
CA LYS A 223 2.72 -4.27 -0.57
C LYS A 223 3.06 -4.59 -2.04
N LEU A 224 3.45 -3.56 -2.78
CA LEU A 224 3.91 -3.66 -4.17
C LEU A 224 5.40 -4.03 -4.24
N GLY A 225 5.87 -4.48 -5.40
CA GLY A 225 7.30 -4.64 -5.68
C GLY A 225 8.07 -3.31 -5.51
N GLU A 226 9.37 -3.42 -5.24
CA GLU A 226 10.27 -2.31 -5.02
C GLU A 226 11.06 -2.02 -6.30
N LYS A 227 11.03 -0.77 -6.79
CA LYS A 227 11.90 -0.31 -7.88
C LYS A 227 13.06 0.47 -7.30
N VAL A 228 14.28 0.19 -7.76
CA VAL A 228 15.44 1.00 -7.39
C VAL A 228 15.34 2.34 -8.13
N PRO A 229 15.45 3.49 -7.44
CA PRO A 229 15.33 4.78 -8.11
C PRO A 229 16.47 5.02 -9.10
N GLU A 230 16.21 5.88 -10.09
CA GLU A 230 17.18 6.28 -11.09
C GLU A 230 18.49 6.81 -10.46
N GLY A 231 19.61 6.44 -11.08
CA GLY A 231 20.96 6.80 -10.62
C GLY A 231 21.40 6.07 -9.34
N ALA A 232 20.64 5.11 -8.83
CA ALA A 232 20.99 4.33 -7.65
C ALA A 232 21.23 2.86 -7.99
N CYS A 233 22.06 2.18 -7.19
CA CYS A 233 22.34 0.76 -7.32
C CYS A 233 22.11 0.04 -6.00
N ARG A 234 21.10 -0.83 -5.93
CA ARG A 234 21.05 -1.91 -4.94
C ARG A 234 21.69 -3.13 -5.56
N LYS A 235 22.87 -3.51 -5.07
CA LYS A 235 23.67 -4.58 -5.66
C LYS A 235 23.34 -5.93 -5.03
N VAL A 236 23.10 -6.94 -5.86
CA VAL A 236 23.09 -8.34 -5.41
C VAL A 236 24.45 -8.98 -5.69
N PRO A 237 25.14 -9.55 -4.67
CA PRO A 237 26.44 -10.17 -4.87
C PRO A 237 26.36 -11.53 -5.55
N ALA A 238 27.34 -11.82 -6.41
CA ALA A 238 27.61 -13.15 -6.94
C ALA A 238 27.86 -14.16 -5.81
N ASN A 239 27.44 -15.40 -6.03
CA ASN A 239 27.60 -16.53 -5.12
C ASN A 239 27.00 -16.28 -3.73
N SER A 240 26.06 -15.34 -3.58
CA SER A 240 25.33 -15.12 -2.34
C SER A 240 24.27 -16.20 -2.11
N LYS A 241 23.76 -16.29 -0.88
CA LYS A 241 22.52 -16.98 -0.53
C LYS A 241 21.43 -15.95 -0.27
N VAL A 242 20.17 -16.41 -0.24
CA VAL A 242 19.04 -15.63 0.26
C VAL A 242 18.55 -16.26 1.54
N GLY A 243 18.60 -15.50 2.63
CA GLY A 243 17.96 -15.82 3.89
C GLY A 243 16.53 -15.28 3.93
N TRP A 244 15.60 -16.10 4.38
CA TRP A 244 14.18 -15.78 4.45
C TRP A 244 13.73 -15.60 5.90
N SER A 245 12.70 -14.78 6.09
CA SER A 245 11.89 -14.77 7.31
C SER A 245 10.44 -14.61 6.87
N ILE A 246 9.78 -15.75 6.69
CA ILE A 246 8.40 -15.84 6.18
C ILE A 246 7.47 -16.06 7.36
N HIS A 247 6.62 -15.07 7.61
CA HIS A 247 5.57 -15.12 8.63
C HIS A 247 4.27 -15.59 7.99
N TYR A 248 3.86 -16.81 8.33
CA TYR A 248 2.54 -17.33 7.99
C TYR A 248 1.55 -17.13 9.13
N TYR A 249 0.37 -16.62 8.79
CA TYR A 249 -0.82 -16.62 9.63
C TYR A 249 -1.87 -17.57 9.01
N PRO A 250 -2.10 -18.75 9.59
CA PRO A 250 -3.06 -19.73 9.07
C PRO A 250 -4.46 -19.14 8.82
N ASP A 251 -4.98 -19.31 7.61
CA ASP A 251 -6.24 -18.69 7.13
C ASP A 251 -7.42 -19.67 7.06
N GLY A 252 -7.25 -20.89 7.57
CA GLY A 252 -8.22 -21.98 7.46
C GLY A 252 -7.90 -23.00 6.35
N ASN A 253 -6.93 -22.71 5.47
CA ASN A 253 -6.54 -23.58 4.36
C ASN A 253 -5.15 -24.17 4.61
N ALA A 254 -5.04 -25.50 4.59
CA ALA A 254 -3.72 -26.14 4.65
C ALA A 254 -3.07 -26.11 3.27
N VAL A 255 -1.80 -25.70 3.21
CA VAL A 255 -1.03 -25.61 1.96
C VAL A 255 0.25 -26.43 2.11
N PRO A 256 0.30 -27.64 1.52
CA PRO A 256 1.51 -28.45 1.57
C PRO A 256 2.58 -27.93 0.60
N ASN A 257 3.85 -28.00 1.00
CA ASN A 257 5.03 -27.62 0.22
C ASN A 257 4.95 -26.21 -0.38
N ASP A 258 4.43 -25.26 0.39
CA ASP A 258 4.44 -23.85 0.01
C ASP A 258 5.88 -23.33 -0.16
N GLN A 259 6.06 -22.42 -1.11
CA GLN A 259 7.30 -21.70 -1.33
C GLN A 259 6.99 -20.26 -1.71
N VAL A 260 7.66 -19.32 -1.06
CA VAL A 260 7.66 -17.92 -1.47
C VAL A 260 8.81 -17.71 -2.45
N SER A 261 8.57 -16.88 -3.47
CA SER A 261 9.56 -16.54 -4.49
C SER A 261 9.96 -15.07 -4.38
N VAL A 262 11.21 -14.74 -4.72
CA VAL A 262 11.64 -13.36 -4.98
C VAL A 262 12.14 -13.29 -6.42
N GLY A 263 11.56 -12.37 -7.19
CA GLY A 263 11.92 -12.05 -8.56
C GLY A 263 12.82 -10.82 -8.58
N ILE A 264 13.90 -10.88 -9.35
CA ILE A 264 14.87 -9.80 -9.51
C ILE A 264 14.94 -9.45 -10.99
N TRP A 265 14.80 -8.15 -11.28
CA TRP A 265 15.07 -7.56 -12.58
C TRP A 265 16.39 -6.80 -12.49
N TYR A 266 17.28 -7.03 -13.43
CA TYR A 266 18.54 -6.31 -13.54
C TYR A 266 18.43 -5.16 -14.53
N HIS A 267 19.37 -4.24 -14.46
CA HIS A 267 19.59 -3.32 -15.57
C HIS A 267 20.16 -4.08 -16.77
N ASP A 268 19.68 -3.75 -17.97
CA ASP A 268 20.19 -4.24 -19.25
C ASP A 268 20.91 -3.12 -20.04
N ASP A 269 21.45 -3.48 -21.21
CA ASP A 269 22.19 -2.55 -22.07
C ASP A 269 21.30 -1.41 -22.63
N GLU A 270 19.97 -1.58 -22.66
CA GLU A 270 19.02 -0.58 -23.16
C GLU A 270 18.69 0.49 -22.12
N ASP A 271 18.92 0.21 -20.83
CA ASP A 271 18.66 1.14 -19.73
C ASP A 271 19.64 2.32 -19.65
N GLU A 272 20.71 2.33 -20.47
CA GLU A 272 21.81 3.31 -20.41
C GLU A 272 22.40 3.46 -18.98
N PHE A 273 22.25 2.42 -18.14
CA PHE A 273 22.66 2.45 -16.74
C PHE A 273 24.17 2.24 -16.59
N VAL A 274 24.83 3.14 -15.88
CA VAL A 274 26.28 3.07 -15.60
C VAL A 274 26.48 2.85 -14.11
N GLU A 275 26.89 1.64 -13.73
CA GLU A 275 27.07 1.26 -12.31
C GLU A 275 28.11 2.17 -11.61
N GLU A 276 29.20 2.53 -12.28
CA GLU A 276 30.27 3.36 -11.71
C GLU A 276 29.85 4.80 -11.40
N GLU A 277 28.80 5.29 -12.06
CA GLU A 277 28.23 6.62 -11.83
C GLU A 277 27.07 6.60 -10.83
N SER A 278 26.64 5.40 -10.40
CA SER A 278 25.50 5.22 -9.52
C SER A 278 25.83 5.42 -8.03
N TYR A 279 24.83 5.85 -7.27
CA TYR A 279 24.90 5.91 -5.81
C TYR A 279 24.48 4.58 -5.20
N ARG A 280 25.22 4.08 -4.20
CA ARG A 280 24.82 2.89 -3.45
C ARG A 280 23.44 3.13 -2.80
N GLN A 281 22.53 2.19 -3.01
CA GLN A 281 21.19 2.15 -2.43
C GLN A 281 21.08 0.92 -1.53
N ASP A 282 20.55 1.10 -0.31
CA ASP A 282 20.23 0.00 0.59
C ASP A 282 18.80 0.11 1.16
N LEU A 283 18.29 -1.00 1.71
CA LEU A 283 17.06 -1.03 2.49
C LEU A 283 17.43 -1.37 3.93
N ARG A 284 17.29 -0.40 4.83
CA ARG A 284 17.82 -0.50 6.19
C ARG A 284 16.78 -0.21 7.27
N SER A 285 16.78 -1.06 8.30
CA SER A 285 16.00 -0.83 9.52
C SER A 285 16.81 0.04 10.49
N TYR A 286 16.27 1.20 10.84
CA TYR A 286 16.83 2.09 11.85
C TYR A 286 16.05 1.92 13.16
N ASN A 287 16.72 1.41 14.19
CA ASN A 287 16.07 1.06 15.45
C ASN A 287 15.81 2.28 16.34
N LEU A 288 14.67 2.26 17.04
CA LEU A 288 14.25 3.29 18.01
C LEU A 288 15.02 3.26 19.35
N SER A 289 15.86 2.25 19.56
CA SER A 289 16.78 2.17 20.69
C SER A 289 18.03 1.42 20.25
N SER A 290 19.10 1.54 21.03
CA SER A 290 20.33 0.75 20.85
C SER A 290 20.15 -0.74 21.25
N GLY A 291 18.96 -1.33 21.06
CA GLY A 291 18.72 -2.77 21.24
C GLY A 291 18.17 -3.18 22.61
N GLY A 292 17.44 -2.31 23.32
CA GLY A 292 16.81 -2.64 24.62
C GLY A 292 15.31 -2.89 24.51
N ASP A 293 14.78 -3.74 25.40
CA ASP A 293 13.34 -3.97 25.56
C ASP A 293 12.61 -2.72 26.08
N TYR A 294 11.39 -2.51 25.60
CA TYR A 294 10.51 -1.46 26.10
C TYR A 294 9.57 -2.00 27.17
N LEU A 295 9.67 -1.47 28.39
CA LEU A 295 8.66 -1.73 29.42
C LEU A 295 7.56 -0.68 29.33
N ILE A 296 6.39 -1.09 28.86
CA ILE A 296 5.19 -0.24 28.86
C ILE A 296 4.15 -0.84 29.82
N PRO A 297 3.93 -0.26 31.01
CA PRO A 297 2.94 -0.76 31.96
C PRO A 297 1.52 -0.87 31.34
N PRO A 298 0.64 -1.71 31.90
CA PRO A 298 -0.78 -1.70 31.54
C PRO A 298 -1.36 -0.29 31.66
N HIS A 299 -2.09 0.16 30.64
CA HIS A 299 -2.61 1.55 30.50
C HIS A 299 -1.54 2.67 30.51
N GLY A 300 -0.26 2.31 30.54
CA GLY A 300 0.86 3.24 30.40
C GLY A 300 1.07 3.68 28.96
N LYS A 301 1.80 4.78 28.80
CA LYS A 301 2.30 5.27 27.51
C LYS A 301 3.82 5.32 27.57
N LEU A 302 4.46 5.12 26.43
CA LEU A 302 5.88 5.32 26.24
C LEU A 302 6.04 6.11 24.94
N MET A 303 7.00 7.02 24.94
CA MET A 303 7.54 7.62 23.72
C MET A 303 9.05 7.37 23.75
N THR A 304 9.61 6.94 22.63
CA THR A 304 11.03 6.64 22.48
C THR A 304 11.59 7.24 21.19
N GLN A 305 12.91 7.40 21.13
CA GLN A 305 13.59 7.97 19.98
C GLN A 305 14.81 7.17 19.55
N GLY A 306 14.90 6.91 18.25
CA GLY A 306 16.10 6.42 17.57
C GLY A 306 16.82 7.56 16.88
N PHE A 307 18.15 7.50 16.86
CA PHE A 307 18.99 8.51 16.22
C PHE A 307 19.96 7.84 15.25
N HIS A 308 20.10 8.41 14.06
CA HIS A 308 21.08 7.96 13.09
C HIS A 308 21.66 9.14 12.32
N SER A 309 22.95 9.09 12.00
CA SER A 309 23.64 10.12 11.24
C SER A 309 24.57 9.50 10.23
N PHE A 310 24.77 10.18 9.10
CA PHE A 310 25.65 9.75 8.03
C PHE A 310 26.89 10.65 7.98
N ASP A 311 28.03 10.09 7.63
CA ASP A 311 29.27 10.83 7.39
C ASP A 311 29.37 11.40 5.96
N HIS A 312 28.38 11.08 5.12
CA HIS A 312 28.21 11.56 3.75
C HIS A 312 26.75 12.00 3.51
N PRO A 313 26.47 12.81 2.48
CA PRO A 313 25.10 13.14 2.12
C PRO A 313 24.34 11.89 1.65
N VAL A 314 23.07 11.77 2.03
CA VAL A 314 22.19 10.67 1.58
C VAL A 314 20.87 11.19 1.05
N ARG A 315 20.26 10.45 0.14
CA ARG A 315 18.86 10.65 -0.29
C ARG A 315 18.00 9.61 0.40
N ILE A 316 16.86 10.02 0.97
CA ILE A 316 15.88 9.07 1.51
C ILE A 316 14.83 8.82 0.44
N ASP A 317 14.76 7.58 -0.05
CA ASP A 317 13.85 7.22 -1.14
C ASP A 317 12.44 6.89 -0.65
N SER A 318 12.34 6.30 0.56
CA SER A 318 11.07 5.93 1.17
C SER A 318 11.16 5.84 2.69
N TRP A 319 10.00 5.86 3.35
CA TRP A 319 9.86 5.68 4.79
C TRP A 319 8.75 4.68 5.12
N GLN A 320 9.05 3.68 5.95
CA GLN A 320 8.10 2.67 6.39
C GLN A 320 8.09 2.65 7.93
N PRO A 321 7.09 3.26 8.58
CA PRO A 321 6.95 3.14 10.03
C PRO A 321 6.56 1.70 10.39
N HIS A 322 7.24 1.13 11.37
CA HIS A 322 6.99 -0.23 11.83
C HIS A 322 6.96 -0.29 13.35
N LEU A 323 5.80 -0.66 13.89
CA LEU A 323 5.56 -0.86 15.31
C LEU A 323 4.82 -2.19 15.50
N HIS A 324 4.50 -2.56 16.74
CA HIS A 324 3.63 -3.71 17.02
C HIS A 324 2.25 -3.23 17.53
N LEU A 325 1.40 -4.13 18.03
CA LEU A 325 -0.01 -3.88 18.43
C LEU A 325 -0.25 -2.71 19.40
N ARG A 326 0.79 -2.21 20.09
CA ARG A 326 0.70 -1.05 21.00
C ARG A 326 1.17 0.26 20.39
N GLY A 327 1.72 0.22 19.17
CA GLY A 327 2.12 1.41 18.42
C GLY A 327 0.90 2.26 18.09
N VAL A 328 1.10 3.59 18.06
CA VAL A 328 0.04 4.56 17.78
C VAL A 328 0.49 5.58 16.75
N ALA A 329 1.75 6.03 16.84
CA ALA A 329 2.30 6.99 15.91
C ALA A 329 3.79 6.75 15.72
N MET A 330 4.31 7.16 14.57
CA MET A 330 5.74 7.24 14.33
C MET A 330 6.05 8.46 13.46
N SER A 331 7.20 9.08 13.70
CA SER A 331 7.69 10.23 12.93
C SER A 331 9.14 10.04 12.50
N MET A 332 9.51 10.73 11.43
CA MET A 332 10.88 10.91 10.99
C MET A 332 11.17 12.40 10.84
N GLU A 333 12.04 12.90 11.69
CA GLU A 333 12.58 14.26 11.64
C GLU A 333 14.06 14.22 11.26
N ILE A 334 14.57 15.36 10.80
CA ILE A 334 16.00 15.61 10.71
C ILE A 334 16.39 16.80 11.58
N TYR A 335 17.61 16.75 12.09
CA TYR A 335 18.27 17.86 12.77
C TYR A 335 19.62 18.12 12.12
N ASP A 336 19.77 19.29 11.50
CA ASP A 336 21.03 19.76 10.95
C ASP A 336 21.80 20.56 12.02
N PRO A 337 22.91 20.03 12.56
CA PRO A 337 23.69 20.71 13.58
C PRO A 337 24.41 21.96 13.08
N ASN A 338 24.63 22.11 11.76
CA ASN A 338 25.36 23.25 11.20
C ASN A 338 24.52 24.54 11.25
N ILE A 339 23.21 24.41 11.08
CA ILE A 339 22.26 25.53 11.12
C ILE A 339 21.32 25.50 12.34
N GLY A 340 21.36 24.42 13.13
CA GLY A 340 20.54 24.24 14.33
C GLY A 340 19.05 24.08 14.06
N ARG A 341 18.67 23.57 12.89
CA ARG A 341 17.27 23.47 12.44
C ARG A 341 16.78 22.04 12.50
N ARG A 342 15.51 21.88 12.94
CA ARG A 342 14.74 20.65 12.79
C ARG A 342 13.73 20.76 11.65
N GLU A 343 13.50 19.66 10.97
CA GLU A 343 12.50 19.55 9.91
C GLU A 343 11.83 18.17 10.00
N MET A 344 10.50 18.16 9.91
CA MET A 344 9.72 16.94 9.85
C MET A 344 9.71 16.44 8.40
N LEU A 345 10.15 15.21 8.17
CA LEU A 345 10.14 14.60 6.85
C LEU A 345 8.89 13.76 6.63
N SER A 346 8.50 12.98 7.64
CA SER A 346 7.33 12.10 7.56
C SER A 346 6.68 11.84 8.90
N GLN A 347 5.36 11.64 8.87
CA GLN A 347 4.53 11.47 10.06
C GLN A 347 3.41 10.47 9.78
N ALA A 348 3.19 9.56 10.72
CA ALA A 348 2.01 8.72 10.78
C ALA A 348 1.43 8.84 12.19
N SER A 349 0.36 9.62 12.35
CA SER A 349 -0.24 9.90 13.67
C SER A 349 -1.29 8.89 14.12
N ASN A 350 -1.80 8.08 13.18
CA ASN A 350 -2.80 7.05 13.42
C ASN A 350 -2.33 5.70 12.85
N TRP A 351 -1.12 5.30 13.24
CA TRP A 351 -0.48 4.08 12.78
C TRP A 351 -1.22 2.83 13.30
N ASN A 352 -1.31 1.79 12.47
CA ASN A 352 -1.97 0.53 12.81
C ASN A 352 -1.19 -0.67 12.27
N ALA A 353 -0.98 -1.68 13.13
CA ALA A 353 -0.16 -2.87 12.86
C ALA A 353 -0.66 -3.78 11.76
N GLY A 354 -1.92 -3.66 11.34
CA GLY A 354 -2.46 -4.38 10.20
C GLY A 354 -1.92 -3.87 8.86
N TRP A 355 -1.26 -2.71 8.82
CA TRP A 355 -0.80 -2.08 7.58
C TRP A 355 0.63 -1.58 7.72
N ASN A 356 1.56 -2.26 7.05
CA ASN A 356 2.99 -1.95 7.06
C ASN A 356 3.41 -1.47 5.66
N HIS A 357 2.93 -0.30 5.25
CA HIS A 357 3.22 0.25 3.92
C HIS A 357 4.52 1.05 3.90
N SER A 358 5.25 0.95 2.80
CA SER A 358 6.32 1.91 2.50
C SER A 358 5.71 3.15 1.85
N HIS A 359 6.06 4.33 2.37
CA HIS A 359 5.73 5.63 1.81
C HIS A 359 6.91 6.09 0.96
N THR A 360 6.82 5.84 -0.35
CA THR A 360 7.87 6.20 -1.31
C THR A 360 7.69 7.63 -1.78
N TYR A 361 8.74 8.45 -1.67
CA TYR A 361 8.66 9.84 -2.14
C TYR A 361 8.69 9.91 -3.67
N GLU A 362 7.94 10.86 -4.22
CA GLU A 362 7.96 11.18 -5.65
C GLU A 362 9.36 11.67 -6.07
N ASP A 363 9.73 11.41 -7.33
CA ASP A 363 11.02 11.85 -7.84
C ASP A 363 11.13 13.38 -7.80
N GLY A 364 12.27 13.87 -7.30
CA GLY A 364 12.49 15.29 -7.04
C GLY A 364 11.96 15.81 -5.69
N TYR A 365 11.19 15.00 -4.96
CA TYR A 365 10.71 15.33 -3.60
C TYR A 365 11.37 14.50 -2.50
N GLN A 366 12.24 13.56 -2.87
CA GLN A 366 13.03 12.76 -1.95
C GLN A 366 13.92 13.65 -1.07
N PRO A 367 13.85 13.55 0.27
CA PRO A 367 14.70 14.32 1.17
C PRO A 367 16.19 14.09 0.90
N LEU A 368 16.95 15.18 0.70
CA LEU A 368 18.40 15.18 0.64
C LEU A 368 18.96 15.58 2.00
N ILE A 369 19.69 14.67 2.62
CA ILE A 369 20.19 14.79 3.98
C ILE A 369 21.69 15.10 3.92
N PRO A 370 22.14 16.29 4.32
CA PRO A 370 23.56 16.61 4.37
C PRO A 370 24.31 15.70 5.35
N ALA A 371 25.61 15.49 5.09
CA ALA A 371 26.50 14.82 6.03
C ALA A 371 26.43 15.46 7.44
N ASN A 372 26.53 14.62 8.47
CA ASN A 372 26.40 14.98 9.88
C ASN A 372 25.00 15.46 10.32
N THR A 373 24.00 15.45 9.44
CA THR A 373 22.60 15.62 9.84
C THR A 373 22.13 14.37 10.57
N THR A 374 21.38 14.54 11.64
CA THR A 374 20.82 13.44 12.43
C THR A 374 19.37 13.21 12.04
N ILE A 375 19.05 12.01 11.55
CA ILE A 375 17.68 11.49 11.52
C ILE A 375 17.25 11.17 12.94
N ILE A 376 16.07 11.64 13.32
CA ILE A 376 15.41 11.38 14.59
C ILE A 376 14.10 10.65 14.29
N LEU A 377 14.02 9.39 14.70
CA LEU A 377 12.79 8.61 14.62
C LEU A 377 12.12 8.65 15.99
N THR A 378 10.84 9.02 16.05
CA THR A 378 10.08 9.04 17.31
C THR A 378 8.86 8.14 17.20
N ALA A 379 8.56 7.35 18.23
CA ALA A 379 7.34 6.54 18.31
C ALA A 379 6.75 6.48 19.71
#